data_AF-A0A0D0RZJ9-F1
#
_entry.id   AF-A0A0D0RZJ9-F1
#
_cell.length_a   1.000
_cell.length_b   1.000
_cell.length_c   1.000
_cell.angle_alpha   90.00
_cell.angle_beta   90.00
_cell.angle_gamma   90.00
#
_symmetry.space_group_name_H-M   'P 1'
#
loop_
_entity.id
_entity.type
_entity.pdbx_description
1 polymer ?
#
loop_
_entity_poly.entity_id
_entity_poly.type
_entity_poly.pdbx_seq_one_letter_code
_entity_poly.pdbx_strand_id
1 'polypeptide(L)'
;MGTTGGERQIVNVADATVATDAVNLRQMQSAIAGVGGVTMPQVQTVVDAGDAQTLADANAYTDSQIIAAGSITPAQVQAIADAGDAQTLTDANAYTDASAAQTLADANSYTDAGTTQTLADANAYTDASSAQTLTDAYTYTDSGTAQALADAKIYIDAQVISAGSITENQVQAIADAGDAQTLTDANAYSDAGDVQTLADANAYSDAGDTQTLASANAYTDSGDARTLSDARAYTATTATQTLQTANTYADTGDAATLQSANAYTDQQVARFNHGLDEFRMEMDDRFHTLDRRIDRMGATSAAYAGLAANTAGLGGANNIGVGIGSQGGQQALAIGYRRAIGARASVSLGGAIAGGESSVSAGAGFSW
;
A
#
# COMPACT_ATOMS: atom_id res chain seq x y z
N MET A 1 -27.87 7.25 71.30
CA MET A 1 -27.99 6.60 69.97
C MET A 1 -28.86 7.49 69.10
N GLY A 2 -28.36 7.89 67.92
CA GLY A 2 -29.17 8.59 66.92
C GLY A 2 -30.20 7.63 66.31
N THR A 3 -31.37 8.16 65.92
CA THR A 3 -32.39 7.40 65.18
C THR A 3 -32.45 7.98 63.77
N THR A 4 -32.63 7.15 62.75
CA THR A 4 -32.77 7.57 61.35
C THR A 4 -33.98 8.50 61.21
N GLY A 5 -33.78 9.69 60.64
CA GLY A 5 -34.79 10.77 60.59
C GLY A 5 -34.79 11.71 61.80
N GLY A 6 -33.97 11.44 62.82
CA GLY A 6 -33.74 12.28 64.00
C GLY A 6 -32.35 12.92 64.02
N GLU A 7 -31.72 13.09 62.85
CA GLU A 7 -30.38 13.65 62.72
C GLU A 7 -30.34 15.07 63.29
N ARG A 8 -29.41 15.32 64.22
CA ARG A 8 -29.17 16.66 64.76
C ARG A 8 -28.10 17.34 63.94
N GLN A 9 -28.43 18.47 63.33
CA GLN A 9 -27.44 19.33 62.71
C GLN A 9 -26.69 20.10 63.80
N ILE A 10 -25.37 19.93 63.83
CA ILE A 10 -24.49 20.76 64.66
C ILE A 10 -24.07 21.94 63.78
N VAL A 11 -24.58 23.13 64.11
CA VAL A 11 -24.31 24.37 63.36
C VAL A 11 -23.21 25.20 64.03
N ASN A 12 -22.60 26.13 63.28
CA ASN A 12 -21.51 27.02 63.76
C ASN A 12 -20.24 26.29 64.24
N VAL A 13 -19.94 25.12 63.67
CA VAL A 13 -18.68 24.41 63.94
C VAL A 13 -17.55 25.15 63.22
N ALA A 14 -16.59 25.65 63.99
CA ALA A 14 -15.36 26.28 63.48
C ALA A 14 -14.48 25.26 62.73
N ASP A 15 -13.44 25.73 62.07
CA ASP A 15 -12.51 24.84 61.38
C ASP A 15 -11.70 24.03 62.39
N ALA A 16 -11.63 22.71 62.17
CA ALA A 16 -10.80 21.81 62.96
C ALA A 16 -9.33 22.28 62.95
N THR A 17 -8.72 22.33 64.13
CA THR A 17 -7.32 22.75 64.34
C THR A 17 -6.42 21.63 64.84
N VAL A 18 -7.00 20.60 65.47
CA VAL A 18 -6.31 19.38 65.89
C VAL A 18 -6.99 18.12 65.34
N ALA A 19 -6.27 16.99 65.33
CA ALA A 19 -6.70 15.77 64.64
C ALA A 19 -8.00 15.14 65.16
N THR A 20 -8.42 15.47 66.39
CA THR A 20 -9.64 14.94 67.02
C THR A 20 -10.84 15.89 66.93
N ASP A 21 -10.66 17.07 66.33
CA ASP A 21 -11.75 18.03 66.15
C ASP A 21 -12.76 17.52 65.11
N ALA A 22 -14.02 17.89 65.31
CA ALA A 22 -15.05 17.64 64.31
C ALA A 22 -14.81 18.52 63.08
N VAL A 23 -14.76 17.91 61.88
CA VAL A 23 -14.66 18.65 60.61
C VAL A 23 -16.02 19.22 60.22
N ASN A 24 -16.06 20.47 59.81
CA ASN A 24 -17.28 21.06 59.25
C ASN A 24 -17.45 20.74 57.75
N LEU A 25 -18.67 20.93 57.24
CA LEU A 25 -19.03 20.59 55.85
C LEU A 25 -18.14 21.28 54.81
N ARG A 26 -17.68 22.50 55.08
CA ARG A 26 -16.80 23.25 54.17
C ARG A 26 -15.39 22.64 54.11
N GLN A 27 -14.84 22.19 55.23
CA GLN A 27 -13.56 21.47 55.25
C GLN A 27 -13.66 20.13 54.48
N MET A 28 -14.76 19.41 54.63
CA MET A 28 -15.03 18.18 53.85
C MET A 28 -15.16 18.48 52.35
N GLN A 29 -15.96 19.49 51.97
CA GLN A 29 -16.13 19.87 50.56
C GLN A 29 -14.82 20.35 49.93
N SER A 30 -13.99 21.08 50.68
CA SER A 30 -12.66 21.51 50.23
C SER A 30 -11.69 20.34 50.08
N ALA A 31 -11.76 19.33 50.97
CA ALA A 31 -10.97 18.11 50.83
C ALA A 31 -11.40 17.30 49.61
N ILE A 32 -12.71 17.17 49.37
CA ILE A 32 -13.26 16.48 48.18
C ILE A 32 -12.91 17.23 46.89
N ALA A 33 -12.97 18.57 46.90
CA ALA A 33 -12.53 19.39 45.78
C ALA A 33 -11.01 19.28 45.54
N GLY A 34 -10.21 19.16 46.60
CA GLY A 34 -8.75 18.98 46.53
C GLY A 34 -8.32 17.59 46.08
N VAL A 35 -9.16 16.56 46.24
CA VAL A 35 -8.94 15.22 45.67
C VAL A 35 -9.24 15.20 44.16
N GLY A 36 -9.69 16.32 43.57
CA GLY A 36 -9.79 16.52 42.12
C GLY A 36 -10.48 15.34 41.46
N GLY A 37 -11.81 15.23 41.65
CA GLY A 37 -12.61 14.10 41.19
C GLY A 37 -12.11 13.57 39.85
N VAL A 38 -11.65 12.32 39.85
CA VAL A 38 -10.96 11.71 38.70
C VAL A 38 -11.87 11.86 37.49
N THR A 39 -11.53 12.79 36.61
CA THR A 39 -12.34 13.06 35.43
C THR A 39 -12.06 11.96 34.41
N MET A 40 -13.05 11.56 33.61
CA MET A 40 -12.84 10.58 32.53
C MET A 40 -11.61 10.87 31.65
N PRO A 41 -11.27 12.13 31.32
CA PRO A 41 -10.02 12.46 30.60
C PRO A 41 -8.73 12.08 31.34
N GLN A 42 -8.69 12.20 32.67
CA GLN A 42 -7.52 11.82 33.47
C GLN A 42 -7.36 10.29 33.53
N VAL A 43 -8.49 9.57 33.65
CA VAL A 43 -8.48 8.09 33.54
C VAL A 43 -8.02 7.67 32.15
N GLN A 44 -8.55 8.31 31.10
CA GLN A 44 -8.17 8.02 29.71
C GLN A 44 -6.66 8.26 29.48
N THR A 45 -6.10 9.35 30.01
CA THR A 45 -4.67 9.64 29.89
C THR A 45 -3.79 8.55 30.55
N VAL A 46 -4.23 8.02 31.70
CA VAL A 46 -3.51 6.94 32.40
C VAL A 46 -3.65 5.61 31.66
N VAL A 47 -4.83 5.33 31.10
CA VAL A 47 -5.09 4.14 30.28
C VAL A 47 -4.27 4.19 28.99
N ASP A 48 -4.30 5.30 28.26
CA ASP A 48 -3.53 5.50 27.03
C ASP A 48 -2.02 5.38 27.26
N ALA A 49 -1.52 5.92 28.38
CA ALA A 49 -0.12 5.78 28.77
C ALA A 49 0.24 4.31 29.11
N GLY A 50 -0.67 3.59 29.77
CA GLY A 50 -0.52 2.16 30.05
C GLY A 50 -0.54 1.29 28.80
N ASP A 51 -1.42 1.60 27.85
CA ASP A 51 -1.53 0.91 26.56
C ASP A 51 -0.30 1.17 25.69
N ALA A 52 0.19 2.43 25.65
CA ALA A 52 1.42 2.79 24.96
C ALA A 52 2.65 2.08 25.55
N GLN A 53 2.73 1.99 26.88
CA GLN A 53 3.82 1.26 27.55
C GLN A 53 3.75 -0.25 27.26
N THR A 54 2.56 -0.85 27.32
CA THR A 54 2.36 -2.27 27.02
C THR A 54 2.73 -2.59 25.57
N LEU A 55 2.38 -1.72 24.63
CA LEU A 55 2.76 -1.87 23.22
C LEU A 55 4.27 -1.74 23.01
N ALA A 56 4.92 -0.78 23.69
CA ALA A 56 6.36 -0.61 23.64
C ALA A 56 7.11 -1.84 24.19
N ASP A 57 6.66 -2.37 25.33
CA ASP A 57 7.24 -3.56 25.96
C ASP A 57 7.04 -4.82 25.09
N ALA A 58 5.87 -4.98 24.46
CA ALA A 58 5.59 -6.09 23.54
C ALA A 58 6.44 -6.05 22.26
N ASN A 59 6.64 -4.85 21.69
CA ASN A 59 7.54 -4.67 20.54
C ASN A 59 8.99 -4.98 20.94
N ALA A 60 9.47 -4.44 22.06
CA ALA A 60 10.82 -4.69 22.56
C ALA A 60 11.06 -6.19 22.85
N TYR A 61 10.06 -6.90 23.39
CA TYR A 61 10.13 -8.34 23.60
C TYR A 61 10.18 -9.11 22.28
N THR A 62 9.32 -8.78 21.31
CA THR A 62 9.31 -9.40 19.97
C THR A 62 10.65 -9.18 19.25
N ASP A 63 11.14 -7.95 19.26
CA ASP A 63 12.43 -7.58 18.67
C ASP A 63 13.57 -8.33 19.37
N SER A 64 13.57 -8.36 20.70
CA SER A 64 14.58 -9.09 21.48
C SER A 64 14.51 -10.61 21.26
N GLN A 65 13.33 -11.20 21.03
CA GLN A 65 13.18 -12.64 20.76
C GLN A 65 13.58 -12.99 19.33
N ILE A 66 13.29 -12.13 18.34
CA ILE A 66 13.79 -12.28 16.96
C ILE A 66 15.32 -12.16 16.93
N ILE A 67 15.89 -11.26 17.73
CA ILE A 67 17.34 -11.11 17.90
C ILE A 67 17.95 -12.31 18.67
N ALA A 68 17.33 -12.76 19.76
CA ALA A 68 17.82 -13.87 20.60
C ALA A 68 17.71 -15.24 19.91
N ALA A 69 16.81 -15.40 18.95
CA ALA A 69 16.71 -16.58 18.09
C ALA A 69 17.87 -16.69 17.07
N GLY A 70 18.82 -15.75 17.05
CA GLY A 70 20.07 -15.86 16.29
C GLY A 70 19.92 -15.89 14.78
N SER A 71 18.79 -15.44 14.23
CA SER A 71 18.55 -15.58 12.79
C SER A 71 19.22 -14.47 11.97
N ILE A 72 19.12 -13.19 12.33
CA ILE A 72 19.80 -12.09 11.59
C ILE A 72 19.95 -10.84 12.49
N THR A 73 21.15 -10.28 12.63
CA THR A 73 21.43 -8.97 13.27
C THR A 73 21.20 -7.81 12.29
N PRO A 74 20.96 -6.57 12.74
CA PRO A 74 20.87 -5.40 11.84
C PRO A 74 22.07 -5.25 10.89
N ALA A 75 23.28 -5.58 11.38
CA ALA A 75 24.49 -5.59 10.56
C ALA A 75 24.47 -6.67 9.46
N GLN A 76 23.87 -7.84 9.73
CA GLN A 76 23.71 -8.89 8.73
C GLN A 76 22.61 -8.57 7.72
N VAL A 77 21.52 -7.90 8.13
CA VAL A 77 20.51 -7.38 7.21
C VAL A 77 21.14 -6.35 6.26
N GLN A 78 21.91 -5.41 6.81
CA GLN A 78 22.63 -4.42 6.02
C GLN A 78 23.63 -5.09 5.06
N ALA A 79 24.39 -6.08 5.51
CA ALA A 79 25.35 -6.78 4.66
C ALA A 79 24.68 -7.54 3.49
N ILE A 80 23.49 -8.10 3.70
CA ILE A 80 22.71 -8.77 2.64
C ILE A 80 22.18 -7.73 1.64
N ALA A 81 21.67 -6.59 2.13
CA ALA A 81 21.22 -5.49 1.28
C ALA A 81 22.37 -4.93 0.44
N ASP A 82 23.51 -4.60 1.07
CA ASP A 82 24.71 -4.09 0.40
C ASP A 82 25.25 -5.08 -0.64
N ALA A 83 25.23 -6.39 -0.35
CA ALA A 83 25.64 -7.42 -1.30
C ALA A 83 24.67 -7.53 -2.49
N GLY A 84 23.36 -7.41 -2.25
CA GLY A 84 22.34 -7.37 -3.30
C GLY A 84 22.46 -6.14 -4.19
N ASP A 85 22.72 -4.97 -3.59
CA ASP A 85 22.92 -3.71 -4.30
C ASP A 85 24.20 -3.75 -5.14
N ALA A 86 25.30 -4.28 -4.58
CA ALA A 86 26.57 -4.44 -5.30
C ALA A 86 26.45 -5.42 -6.48
N GLN A 87 25.70 -6.51 -6.31
CA GLN A 87 25.44 -7.46 -7.41
C GLN A 87 24.60 -6.80 -8.50
N THR A 88 23.53 -6.10 -8.13
CA THR A 88 22.67 -5.38 -9.07
C THR A 88 23.44 -4.34 -9.87
N LEU A 89 24.34 -3.59 -9.21
CA LEU A 89 25.20 -2.61 -9.86
C LEU A 89 26.20 -3.28 -10.82
N THR A 90 26.77 -4.42 -10.43
CA THR A 90 27.69 -5.19 -11.27
C THR A 90 27.01 -5.70 -12.53
N ASP A 91 25.82 -6.27 -12.38
CA ASP A 91 25.03 -6.79 -13.51
C ASP A 91 24.57 -5.66 -14.45
N ALA A 92 24.16 -4.52 -13.89
CA ALA A 92 23.77 -3.35 -14.67
C ALA A 92 24.95 -2.77 -15.48
N ASN A 93 26.14 -2.68 -14.86
CA ASN A 93 27.36 -2.24 -15.56
C ASN A 93 27.75 -3.22 -16.65
N ALA A 94 27.76 -4.53 -16.37
CA ALA A 94 28.09 -5.56 -17.35
C ALA A 94 27.14 -5.53 -18.56
N TYR A 95 25.84 -5.34 -18.32
CA TYR A 95 24.84 -5.21 -19.38
C TYR A 95 25.07 -3.93 -20.22
N THR A 96 25.34 -2.81 -19.55
CA THR A 96 25.56 -1.52 -20.22
C THR A 96 26.84 -1.55 -21.06
N ASP A 97 27.93 -2.10 -20.52
CA ASP A 97 29.21 -2.25 -21.22
C ASP A 97 29.08 -3.18 -22.43
N ALA A 98 28.39 -4.32 -22.28
CA ALA A 98 28.14 -5.24 -23.39
C ALA A 98 27.31 -4.59 -24.50
N SER A 99 26.26 -3.84 -24.13
CA SER A 99 25.39 -3.15 -25.09
C SER A 99 26.14 -2.03 -25.81
N ALA A 100 26.98 -1.27 -25.10
CA ALA A 100 27.84 -0.24 -25.68
C ALA A 100 28.88 -0.83 -26.64
N ALA A 101 29.51 -1.96 -26.26
CA ALA A 101 30.46 -2.67 -27.12
C ALA A 101 29.80 -3.19 -28.40
N GLN A 102 28.60 -3.76 -28.31
CA GLN A 102 27.85 -4.22 -29.49
C GLN A 102 27.49 -3.06 -30.41
N THR A 103 27.00 -1.94 -29.85
CA THR A 103 26.65 -0.75 -30.62
C THR A 103 27.85 -0.19 -31.38
N LEU A 104 29.03 -0.17 -30.74
CA LEU A 104 30.26 0.27 -31.38
C LEU A 104 30.71 -0.70 -32.49
N ALA A 105 30.58 -2.01 -32.27
CA ALA A 105 30.89 -3.01 -33.30
C ALA A 105 29.98 -2.88 -34.53
N ASP A 106 28.67 -2.69 -34.31
CA ASP A 106 27.70 -2.51 -35.39
C ASP A 106 27.96 -1.22 -36.17
N ALA A 107 28.28 -0.12 -35.48
CA ALA A 107 28.62 1.16 -36.10
C ALA A 107 29.90 1.08 -36.94
N ASN A 108 30.94 0.41 -36.44
CA ASN A 108 32.18 0.16 -37.19
C ASN A 108 31.89 -0.69 -38.44
N SER A 109 31.12 -1.78 -38.29
CA SER A 109 30.81 -2.65 -39.41
C SER A 109 30.01 -1.95 -40.51
N TYR A 110 29.05 -1.10 -40.12
CA TYR A 110 28.29 -0.26 -41.06
C TYR A 110 29.20 0.74 -41.79
N THR A 111 30.06 1.44 -41.05
CA THR A 111 30.98 2.44 -41.60
C THR A 111 31.99 1.78 -42.54
N ASP A 112 32.61 0.67 -42.14
CA ASP A 112 33.57 -0.08 -42.95
C ASP A 112 32.95 -0.58 -44.25
N ALA A 113 31.72 -1.11 -44.19
CA ALA A 113 30.97 -1.55 -45.36
C ALA A 113 30.67 -0.38 -46.32
N GLY A 114 30.18 0.75 -45.80
CA GLY A 114 29.90 1.94 -46.60
C GLY A 114 31.16 2.52 -47.25
N THR A 115 32.27 2.57 -46.50
CA THR A 115 33.55 3.10 -46.99
C THR A 115 34.13 2.19 -48.08
N THR A 116 34.03 0.87 -47.90
CA THR A 116 34.47 -0.13 -48.89
C THR A 116 33.67 -0.03 -50.18
N GLN A 117 32.34 0.10 -50.08
CA GLN A 117 31.46 0.25 -51.24
C GLN A 117 31.76 1.55 -51.99
N THR A 118 31.87 2.67 -51.26
CA THR A 118 32.20 3.98 -51.85
C THR A 118 33.52 3.95 -52.61
N LEU A 119 34.55 3.31 -52.03
CA LEU A 119 35.85 3.14 -52.69
C LEU A 119 35.75 2.27 -53.95
N ALA A 120 34.96 1.19 -53.90
CA ALA A 120 34.74 0.32 -55.06
C ALA A 120 34.04 1.07 -56.21
N ASP A 121 33.00 1.85 -55.89
CA ASP A 121 32.26 2.64 -56.87
C ASP A 121 33.14 3.75 -57.49
N ALA A 122 33.94 4.43 -56.66
CA ALA A 122 34.88 5.45 -57.13
C ALA A 122 35.96 4.88 -58.06
N ASN A 123 36.50 3.69 -57.75
CA ASN A 123 37.45 3.00 -58.62
C ASN A 123 36.79 2.61 -59.94
N ALA A 124 35.60 2.00 -59.90
CA ALA A 124 34.87 1.61 -61.10
C ALA A 124 34.57 2.80 -62.03
N TYR A 125 34.17 3.93 -61.46
CA TYR A 125 33.95 5.18 -62.19
C TYR A 125 35.24 5.71 -62.83
N THR A 126 36.33 5.75 -62.07
CA THR A 126 37.64 6.25 -62.53
C THR A 126 38.18 5.38 -63.67
N ASP A 127 38.07 4.05 -63.53
CA ASP A 127 38.49 3.09 -64.55
C ASP A 127 37.66 3.25 -65.83
N ALA A 128 36.33 3.37 -65.71
CA ALA A 128 35.43 3.58 -66.85
C ALA A 128 35.73 4.90 -67.59
N SER A 129 35.92 5.99 -66.83
CA SER A 129 36.23 7.31 -67.39
C SER A 129 37.59 7.32 -68.10
N SER A 130 38.59 6.65 -67.51
CA SER A 130 39.92 6.52 -68.10
C SER A 130 39.88 5.70 -69.40
N ALA A 131 39.11 4.61 -69.42
CA ALA A 131 38.93 3.79 -70.61
C ALA A 131 38.23 4.56 -71.75
N GLN A 132 37.21 5.37 -71.41
CA GLN A 132 36.52 6.21 -72.38
C GLN A 132 37.46 7.28 -72.94
N THR A 133 38.19 7.98 -72.08
CA THR A 133 39.18 9.01 -72.48
C THR A 133 40.22 8.42 -73.46
N LEU A 134 40.71 7.22 -73.17
CA LEU A 134 41.65 6.52 -74.05
C LEU A 134 41.02 6.16 -75.41
N THR A 135 39.76 5.72 -75.41
CA THR A 135 39.01 5.39 -76.64
C THR A 135 38.80 6.64 -77.51
N ASP A 136 38.45 7.76 -76.89
CA ASP A 136 38.24 9.03 -77.58
C ASP A 136 39.55 9.57 -78.15
N ALA A 137 40.66 9.46 -77.41
CA ALA A 137 41.98 9.85 -77.89
C ALA A 137 42.44 9.05 -79.12
N TYR A 138 42.18 7.73 -79.14
CA TYR A 138 42.45 6.90 -80.33
C TYR A 138 41.59 7.33 -81.50
N THR A 139 40.28 7.49 -81.28
CA THR A 139 39.34 7.89 -82.35
C THR A 139 39.69 9.25 -82.94
N TYR A 140 40.10 10.20 -82.11
CA TYR A 140 40.56 11.53 -82.52
C TYR A 140 41.84 11.45 -83.36
N THR A 141 42.85 10.72 -82.89
CA THR A 141 44.14 10.58 -83.59
C THR A 141 43.96 9.91 -84.94
N ASP A 142 43.15 8.85 -85.01
CA ASP A 142 42.86 8.12 -86.24
C ASP A 142 42.05 8.97 -87.24
N SER A 143 41.06 9.73 -86.76
CA SER A 143 40.25 10.62 -87.61
C SER A 143 41.07 11.80 -88.13
N GLY A 144 41.89 12.42 -87.27
CA GLY A 144 42.74 13.54 -87.65
C GLY A 144 43.84 13.14 -88.64
N THR A 145 44.46 11.97 -88.46
CA THR A 145 45.45 11.45 -89.42
C THR A 145 44.81 11.08 -90.76
N ALA A 146 43.62 10.49 -90.76
CA ALA A 146 42.88 10.20 -91.98
C ALA A 146 42.47 11.48 -92.75
N GLN A 147 42.02 12.50 -92.02
CA GLN A 147 41.64 13.79 -92.60
C GLN A 147 42.86 14.54 -93.16
N ALA A 148 43.95 14.62 -92.41
CA ALA A 148 45.20 15.24 -92.87
C ALA A 148 45.75 14.56 -94.12
N LEU A 149 45.65 13.22 -94.22
CA LEU A 149 46.04 12.48 -95.41
C LEU A 149 45.12 12.79 -96.61
N ALA A 150 43.82 12.91 -96.39
CA ALA A 150 42.84 13.27 -97.42
C ALA A 150 43.07 14.71 -97.93
N ASP A 151 43.31 15.65 -97.02
CA ASP A 151 43.56 17.06 -97.34
C ASP A 151 44.90 17.24 -98.05
N ALA A 152 45.96 16.57 -97.59
CA ALA A 152 47.24 16.54 -98.28
C ALA A 152 47.11 15.99 -99.71
N LYS A 153 46.27 14.96 -99.88
CA LYS A 153 46.01 14.38 -101.20
C LYS A 153 45.24 15.34 -102.11
N ILE A 154 44.18 15.98 -101.61
CA ILE A 154 43.39 16.98 -102.34
C ILE A 154 44.26 18.20 -102.70
N TYR A 155 45.12 18.63 -101.79
CA TYR A 155 46.02 19.75 -101.98
C TYR A 155 47.13 19.46 -102.99
N ILE A 156 47.75 18.27 -102.95
CA ILE A 156 48.70 17.83 -103.99
C ILE A 156 47.98 17.74 -105.34
N ASP A 157 46.78 17.15 -105.38
CA ASP A 157 45.98 17.04 -106.60
C ASP A 157 45.62 18.45 -107.14
N ALA A 158 45.31 19.42 -106.28
CA ALA A 158 45.02 20.81 -106.65
C ALA A 158 46.27 21.63 -107.04
N GLN A 159 47.43 21.37 -106.42
CA GLN A 159 48.71 22.04 -106.69
C GLN A 159 49.41 21.52 -107.94
N VAL A 160 49.24 20.23 -108.25
CA VAL A 160 49.64 19.65 -109.54
C VAL A 160 48.74 20.20 -110.67
N ILE A 161 47.47 20.52 -110.39
CA ILE A 161 46.57 21.21 -111.31
C ILE A 161 46.89 22.73 -111.41
N SER A 162 47.44 23.33 -110.35
CA SER A 162 47.87 24.73 -110.28
C SER A 162 49.40 24.86 -110.32
N ALA A 163 50.06 24.11 -111.21
CA ALA A 163 51.53 24.07 -111.34
C ALA A 163 52.13 25.39 -111.88
N GLY A 164 51.93 26.50 -111.16
CA GLY A 164 52.50 27.80 -111.50
C GLY A 164 52.33 29.00 -110.53
N SER A 165 51.72 28.94 -109.32
CA SER A 165 51.50 30.18 -108.53
C SER A 165 51.30 30.09 -106.99
N ILE A 166 52.07 29.30 -106.23
CA ILE A 166 52.08 29.49 -104.75
C ILE A 166 53.51 29.50 -104.18
N THR A 167 53.78 30.44 -103.27
CA THR A 167 55.07 30.61 -102.57
C THR A 167 55.03 29.96 -101.18
N GLU A 168 56.20 29.54 -100.66
CA GLU A 168 56.36 28.82 -99.38
C GLU A 168 55.71 29.55 -98.18
N ASN A 169 55.74 30.89 -98.17
CA ASN A 169 55.10 31.72 -97.14
C ASN A 169 53.57 31.63 -97.11
N GLN A 170 52.92 31.44 -98.27
CA GLN A 170 51.46 31.32 -98.33
C GLN A 170 51.00 29.95 -97.84
N VAL A 171 51.82 28.91 -98.01
CA VAL A 171 51.59 27.59 -97.43
C VAL A 171 51.68 27.66 -95.91
N GLN A 172 52.71 28.34 -95.38
CA GLN A 172 52.89 28.50 -93.95
C GLN A 172 51.71 29.25 -93.28
N ALA A 173 51.23 30.35 -93.89
CA ALA A 173 50.13 31.13 -93.31
C ALA A 173 48.80 30.36 -93.22
N ILE A 174 48.54 29.45 -94.17
CA ILE A 174 47.34 28.60 -94.15
C ILE A 174 47.49 27.51 -93.09
N ALA A 175 48.67 26.90 -92.98
CA ALA A 175 48.96 25.92 -91.94
C ALA A 175 48.82 26.52 -90.53
N ASP A 176 49.43 27.68 -90.29
CA ASP A 176 49.37 28.36 -88.99
C ASP A 176 47.92 28.73 -88.60
N ALA A 177 47.09 29.16 -89.56
CA ALA A 177 45.68 29.47 -89.31
C ALA A 177 44.85 28.21 -89.00
N GLY A 178 45.13 27.09 -89.69
CA GLY A 178 44.51 25.80 -89.43
C GLY A 178 44.90 25.24 -88.05
N ASP A 179 46.18 25.34 -87.69
CA ASP A 179 46.69 24.89 -86.39
C ASP A 179 46.08 25.71 -85.24
N ALA A 180 45.97 27.03 -85.40
CA ALA A 180 45.35 27.91 -84.42
C ALA A 180 43.85 27.62 -84.23
N GLN A 181 43.13 27.35 -85.32
CA GLN A 181 41.72 26.98 -85.26
C GLN A 181 41.55 25.62 -84.56
N THR A 182 42.37 24.62 -84.93
CA THR A 182 42.35 23.29 -84.30
C THR A 182 42.62 23.36 -82.80
N LEU A 183 43.58 24.20 -82.38
CA LEU A 183 43.86 24.42 -80.96
C LEU A 183 42.69 25.09 -80.23
N THR A 184 42.02 26.06 -80.88
CA THR A 184 40.86 26.75 -80.31
C THR A 184 39.69 25.78 -80.11
N ASP A 185 39.39 24.96 -81.12
CA ASP A 185 38.31 23.99 -81.06
C ASP A 185 38.62 22.86 -80.05
N ALA A 186 39.87 22.42 -79.95
CA ALA A 186 40.31 21.45 -78.96
C ALA A 186 40.18 21.98 -77.53
N ASN A 187 40.60 23.23 -77.27
CA ASN A 187 40.42 23.85 -75.96
C ASN A 187 38.94 24.01 -75.61
N ALA A 188 38.11 24.47 -76.55
CA ALA A 188 36.67 24.63 -76.32
C ALA A 188 35.97 23.29 -76.01
N TYR A 189 36.38 22.21 -76.69
CA TYR A 189 35.86 20.87 -76.42
C TYR A 189 36.33 20.35 -75.05
N SER A 190 37.61 20.52 -74.71
CA SER A 190 38.15 20.09 -73.41
C SER A 190 37.52 20.85 -72.25
N ASP A 191 37.39 22.18 -72.38
CA ASP A 191 36.73 23.02 -71.37
C ASP A 191 35.27 22.60 -71.15
N ALA A 192 34.54 22.30 -72.23
CA ALA A 192 33.16 21.82 -72.14
C ALA A 192 33.06 20.44 -71.46
N GLY A 193 34.00 19.53 -71.77
CA GLY A 193 34.12 18.23 -71.12
C GLY A 193 34.44 18.33 -69.63
N ASP A 194 35.35 19.23 -69.25
CA ASP A 194 35.72 19.47 -67.84
C ASP A 194 34.55 20.04 -67.05
N VAL A 195 33.80 20.99 -67.63
CA VAL A 195 32.59 21.54 -67.00
C VAL A 195 31.52 20.47 -66.81
N GLN A 196 31.29 19.62 -67.82
CA GLN A 196 30.31 18.54 -67.73
C GLN A 196 30.73 17.50 -66.67
N THR A 197 32.00 17.11 -66.66
CA THR A 197 32.55 16.15 -65.68
C THR A 197 32.41 16.67 -64.26
N LEU A 198 32.70 17.96 -64.03
CA LEU A 198 32.53 18.59 -62.73
C LEU A 198 31.05 18.66 -62.32
N ALA A 199 30.15 18.97 -63.25
CA ALA A 199 28.71 19.01 -62.99
C ALA A 199 28.17 17.62 -62.59
N ASP A 200 28.58 16.58 -63.31
CA ASP A 200 28.16 15.19 -63.03
C ASP A 200 28.74 14.70 -61.70
N ALA A 201 30.00 15.03 -61.41
CA ALA A 201 30.63 14.70 -60.12
C ALA A 201 29.91 15.38 -58.94
N ASN A 202 29.58 16.67 -59.07
CA ASN A 202 28.81 17.39 -58.05
C ASN A 202 27.42 16.79 -57.88
N ALA A 203 26.71 16.50 -58.96
CA ALA A 203 25.38 15.89 -58.91
C ALA A 203 25.40 14.52 -58.22
N TYR A 204 26.43 13.71 -58.51
CA TYR A 204 26.63 12.41 -57.86
C TYR A 204 26.92 12.56 -56.36
N SER A 205 27.81 13.49 -55.98
CA SER A 205 28.14 13.77 -54.58
C SER A 205 26.91 14.28 -53.82
N ASP A 206 26.18 15.25 -54.37
CA ASP A 206 24.97 15.82 -53.77
C ASP A 206 23.88 14.76 -53.58
N ALA A 207 23.72 13.84 -54.54
CA ALA A 207 22.79 12.73 -54.43
C ALA A 207 23.18 11.75 -53.32
N GLY A 208 24.48 11.42 -53.23
CA GLY A 208 25.04 10.57 -52.17
C GLY A 208 24.88 11.18 -50.78
N ASP A 209 25.15 12.48 -50.64
CA ASP A 209 24.99 13.22 -49.38
C ASP A 209 23.51 13.27 -48.96
N THR A 210 22.62 13.52 -49.91
CA THR A 210 21.17 13.53 -49.68
C THR A 210 20.68 12.16 -49.20
N GLN A 211 21.15 11.08 -49.84
CA GLN A 211 20.75 9.71 -49.48
C GLN A 211 21.31 9.29 -48.11
N THR A 212 22.54 9.69 -47.80
CA THR A 212 23.18 9.43 -46.50
C THR A 212 22.43 10.17 -45.39
N LEU A 213 22.11 11.45 -45.59
CA LEU A 213 21.33 12.23 -44.64
C LEU A 213 19.93 11.65 -44.41
N ALA A 214 19.24 11.25 -45.48
CA ALA A 214 17.92 10.61 -45.37
C ALA A 214 17.97 9.30 -44.58
N SER A 215 19.01 8.48 -44.81
CA SER A 215 19.21 7.22 -44.10
C SER A 215 19.54 7.45 -42.62
N ALA A 216 20.39 8.43 -42.32
CA ALA A 216 20.75 8.80 -40.96
C ALA A 216 19.52 9.29 -40.17
N ASN A 217 18.72 10.18 -40.77
CA ASN A 217 17.47 10.67 -40.18
C ASN A 217 16.49 9.52 -39.93
N ALA A 218 16.27 8.64 -40.91
CA ALA A 218 15.38 7.49 -40.75
C ALA A 218 15.84 6.55 -39.63
N TYR A 219 17.16 6.34 -39.48
CA TYR A 219 17.72 5.53 -38.40
C TYR A 219 17.50 6.18 -37.04
N THR A 220 17.79 7.49 -36.91
CA THR A 220 17.58 8.22 -35.64
C THR A 220 16.11 8.30 -35.27
N ASP A 221 15.23 8.65 -36.21
CA ASP A 221 13.77 8.70 -35.98
C ASP A 221 13.22 7.35 -35.53
N SER A 222 13.70 6.24 -36.12
CA SER A 222 13.30 4.89 -35.75
C SER A 222 13.81 4.50 -34.36
N GLY A 223 15.05 4.89 -34.03
CA GLY A 223 15.63 4.73 -32.69
C GLY A 223 14.83 5.47 -31.63
N ASP A 224 14.56 6.76 -31.85
CA ASP A 224 13.77 7.61 -30.95
C ASP A 224 12.35 7.07 -30.76
N ALA A 225 11.69 6.64 -31.84
CA ALA A 225 10.37 6.02 -31.77
C ALA A 225 10.38 4.74 -30.93
N ARG A 226 11.43 3.93 -31.04
CA ARG A 226 11.59 2.71 -30.26
C ARG A 226 11.84 3.00 -28.78
N THR A 227 12.76 3.91 -28.47
CA THR A 227 13.02 4.34 -27.09
C THR A 227 11.75 4.91 -26.44
N LEU A 228 10.97 5.72 -27.17
CA LEU A 228 9.71 6.26 -26.68
C LEU A 228 8.66 5.16 -26.43
N SER A 229 8.58 4.17 -27.33
CA SER A 229 7.69 3.01 -27.18
C SER A 229 8.05 2.19 -25.94
N ASP A 230 9.35 1.88 -25.76
CA ASP A 230 9.84 1.09 -24.64
C ASP A 230 9.64 1.83 -23.31
N ALA A 231 9.90 3.14 -23.26
CA ALA A 231 9.65 3.96 -22.08
C ALA A 231 8.16 4.01 -21.69
N ARG A 232 7.26 4.09 -22.68
CA ARG A 232 5.81 4.02 -22.46
C ARG A 232 5.38 2.66 -21.94
N ALA A 233 5.90 1.57 -22.52
CA ALA A 233 5.61 0.20 -22.09
C ALA A 233 6.09 -0.06 -20.66
N TYR A 234 7.31 0.38 -20.33
CA TYR A 234 7.87 0.29 -18.99
C TYR A 234 7.02 1.05 -17.96
N THR A 235 6.65 2.30 -18.28
CA THR A 235 5.82 3.13 -17.41
C THR A 235 4.43 2.53 -17.21
N ALA A 236 3.79 2.05 -18.28
CA ALA A 236 2.48 1.40 -18.20
C ALA A 236 2.51 0.12 -17.36
N THR A 237 3.56 -0.69 -17.53
CA THR A 237 3.76 -1.92 -16.75
C THR A 237 3.96 -1.60 -15.28
N THR A 238 4.85 -0.66 -14.98
CA THR A 238 5.14 -0.24 -13.60
C THR A 238 3.90 0.35 -12.93
N ALA A 239 3.17 1.24 -13.62
CA ALA A 239 1.92 1.82 -13.09
C ALA A 239 0.87 0.75 -12.79
N THR A 240 0.74 -0.26 -13.66
CA THR A 240 -0.18 -1.38 -13.45
C THR A 240 0.22 -2.22 -12.23
N GLN A 241 1.51 -2.53 -12.09
CA GLN A 241 2.03 -3.27 -10.93
C GLN A 241 1.84 -2.49 -9.63
N THR A 242 2.18 -1.20 -9.61
CA THR A 242 1.98 -0.34 -8.43
C THR A 242 0.52 -0.28 -8.03
N LEU A 243 -0.39 -0.12 -9.00
CA LEU A 243 -1.83 -0.11 -8.73
C LEU A 243 -2.31 -1.46 -8.17
N GLN A 244 -1.83 -2.57 -8.72
CA GLN A 244 -2.19 -3.91 -8.25
C GLN A 244 -1.67 -4.17 -6.83
N THR A 245 -0.44 -3.77 -6.53
CA THR A 245 0.12 -3.86 -5.17
C THR A 245 -0.66 -3.00 -4.19
N ALA A 246 -1.01 -1.77 -4.57
CA ALA A 246 -1.79 -0.87 -3.73
C ALA A 246 -3.19 -1.44 -3.43
N ASN A 247 -3.88 -1.96 -4.45
CA ASN A 247 -5.18 -2.61 -4.27
C ASN A 247 -5.07 -3.83 -3.36
N THR A 248 -4.08 -4.70 -3.59
CA THR A 248 -3.87 -5.89 -2.76
C THR A 248 -3.61 -5.52 -1.30
N TYR A 249 -2.81 -4.48 -1.06
CA TYR A 249 -2.53 -3.99 0.28
C TYR A 249 -3.78 -3.43 0.95
N ALA A 250 -4.56 -2.61 0.23
CA ALA A 250 -5.83 -2.05 0.72
C ALA A 250 -6.84 -3.17 1.04
N ASP A 251 -7.07 -4.09 0.10
CA ASP A 251 -8.00 -5.22 0.27
C ASP A 251 -7.59 -6.10 1.47
N THR A 252 -6.29 -6.34 1.66
CA THR A 252 -5.78 -7.11 2.80
C THR A 252 -5.99 -6.36 4.12
N GLY A 253 -5.75 -5.04 4.14
CA GLY A 253 -5.98 -4.19 5.31
C GLY A 253 -7.46 -4.11 5.69
N ASP A 254 -8.34 -3.96 4.70
CA ASP A 254 -9.80 -3.93 4.88
C ASP A 254 -10.31 -5.29 5.40
N ALA A 255 -9.81 -6.40 4.83
CA ALA A 255 -10.15 -7.74 5.30
C ALA A 255 -9.72 -7.99 6.75
N ALA A 256 -8.50 -7.58 7.11
CA ALA A 256 -8.00 -7.69 8.49
C ALA A 256 -8.84 -6.85 9.46
N THR A 257 -9.16 -5.61 9.08
CA THR A 257 -10.00 -4.71 9.89
C THR A 257 -11.40 -5.28 10.09
N LEU A 258 -12.01 -5.81 9.03
CA LEU A 258 -13.32 -6.47 9.11
C LEU A 258 -13.27 -7.71 10.02
N GLN A 259 -12.22 -8.52 9.92
CA GLN A 259 -12.04 -9.68 10.78
C GLN A 259 -11.91 -9.28 12.25
N SER A 260 -11.11 -8.26 12.57
CA SER A 260 -10.98 -7.73 13.93
C SER A 260 -12.31 -7.17 14.46
N ALA A 261 -13.06 -6.45 13.64
CA ALA A 261 -14.37 -5.91 14.01
C ALA A 261 -15.39 -7.02 14.29
N ASN A 262 -15.41 -8.07 13.47
CA ASN A 262 -16.25 -9.25 13.70
C ASN A 262 -15.85 -9.97 14.98
N ALA A 263 -14.55 -10.24 15.18
CA ALA A 263 -14.07 -10.90 16.40
C ALA A 263 -14.41 -10.12 17.68
N TYR A 264 -14.26 -8.79 17.65
CA TYR A 264 -14.68 -7.92 18.74
C TYR A 264 -16.19 -8.00 18.98
N THR A 265 -16.99 -7.92 17.92
CA THR A 265 -18.46 -7.99 18.01
C THR A 265 -18.89 -9.34 18.57
N ASP A 266 -18.33 -10.43 18.07
CA ASP A 266 -18.59 -11.79 18.55
C ASP A 266 -18.22 -11.94 20.03
N GLN A 267 -17.10 -11.34 20.46
CA GLN A 267 -16.70 -11.34 21.87
C GLN A 267 -17.70 -10.57 22.75
N GLN A 268 -18.16 -9.40 22.29
CA GLN A 268 -19.14 -8.61 23.05
C GLN A 268 -20.50 -9.31 23.12
N VAL A 269 -20.94 -9.91 22.02
CA VAL A 269 -22.17 -10.72 21.99
C VAL A 269 -22.05 -11.93 22.91
N ALA A 270 -20.90 -12.62 22.91
CA ALA A 270 -20.66 -13.74 23.80
C ALA A 270 -20.70 -13.33 25.28
N ARG A 271 -20.07 -12.21 25.64
CA ARG A 271 -20.12 -11.65 27.01
C ARG A 271 -21.54 -11.28 27.42
N PHE A 272 -22.28 -10.64 26.52
CA PHE A 272 -23.68 -10.28 26.77
C PHE A 272 -24.56 -11.50 27.02
N ASN A 273 -24.42 -12.54 26.18
CA ASN A 273 -25.14 -13.80 26.35
C ASN A 273 -24.80 -14.47 27.70
N HIS A 274 -23.52 -14.48 28.08
CA HIS A 274 -23.10 -15.01 29.37
C HIS A 274 -23.75 -14.26 30.54
N GLY A 275 -23.74 -12.93 30.51
CA GLY A 275 -24.39 -12.11 31.53
C GLY A 275 -25.91 -12.33 31.60
N LEU A 276 -26.58 -12.55 30.47
CA LEU A 276 -28.00 -12.92 30.44
C LEU A 276 -28.27 -14.28 31.07
N ASP A 277 -27.40 -15.26 30.85
CA ASP A 277 -27.54 -16.59 31.43
C ASP A 277 -27.30 -16.57 32.94
N GLU A 278 -26.30 -15.82 33.42
CA GLU A 278 -26.08 -15.58 34.85
C GLU A 278 -27.30 -14.90 35.50
N PHE A 279 -27.83 -13.85 34.86
CA PHE A 279 -29.02 -13.17 35.35
C PHE A 279 -30.23 -14.11 35.45
N ARG A 280 -30.44 -14.98 34.45
CA ARG A 280 -31.52 -15.98 34.47
C ARG A 280 -31.35 -16.97 35.62
N MET A 281 -30.13 -17.50 35.82
CA MET A 281 -29.85 -18.42 36.91
C MET A 281 -30.05 -17.78 38.30
N GLU A 282 -29.60 -16.53 38.49
CA GLU A 282 -29.82 -15.80 39.74
C GLU A 282 -31.31 -15.56 40.00
N MET A 283 -32.06 -15.15 38.97
CA MET A 283 -33.50 -15.01 39.09
C MET A 283 -34.18 -16.33 39.45
N ASP A 284 -33.82 -17.43 38.79
CA ASP A 284 -34.38 -18.74 39.05
C ASP A 284 -34.10 -19.19 40.50
N ASP A 285 -32.88 -19.03 41.01
CA ASP A 285 -32.55 -19.36 42.40
C ASP A 285 -33.34 -18.51 43.41
N ARG A 286 -33.49 -17.22 43.13
CA ARG A 286 -34.31 -16.32 43.94
C ARG A 286 -35.78 -16.74 43.93
N PHE A 287 -36.34 -17.12 42.78
CA PHE A 287 -37.71 -17.64 42.71
C PHE A 287 -37.86 -18.94 43.50
N HIS A 288 -36.95 -19.90 43.37
CA HIS A 288 -36.98 -21.12 44.18
C HIS A 288 -36.85 -20.85 45.69
N THR A 289 -36.03 -19.87 46.07
CA THR A 289 -35.87 -19.45 47.46
C THR A 289 -37.15 -18.78 47.98
N LEU A 290 -37.80 -17.93 47.17
CA LEU A 290 -39.08 -17.32 47.50
C LEU A 290 -40.18 -18.38 47.64
N ASP A 291 -40.28 -19.33 46.71
CA ASP A 291 -41.25 -20.42 46.75
C ASP A 291 -41.09 -21.26 48.02
N ARG A 292 -39.85 -21.67 48.34
CA ARG A 292 -39.57 -22.38 49.60
C ARG A 292 -39.94 -21.57 50.83
N ARG A 293 -39.70 -20.26 50.83
CA ARG A 293 -40.06 -19.38 51.95
C ARG A 293 -41.58 -19.21 52.07
N ILE A 294 -42.31 -19.11 50.95
CA ILE A 294 -43.77 -19.07 50.92
C ILE A 294 -44.35 -20.37 51.47
N ASP A 295 -43.82 -21.53 51.02
CA ASP A 295 -44.22 -22.84 51.52
C ASP A 295 -43.93 -22.99 53.03
N ARG A 296 -42.77 -22.53 53.50
CA ARG A 296 -42.45 -22.49 54.94
C ARG A 296 -43.39 -21.58 55.72
N MET A 297 -43.70 -20.39 55.20
CA MET A 297 -44.64 -19.47 55.83
C MET A 297 -46.04 -20.08 55.92
N GLY A 298 -46.48 -20.75 54.86
CA GLY A 298 -47.74 -21.44 54.80
C GLY A 298 -47.82 -22.65 55.75
N ALA A 299 -46.76 -23.48 55.79
CA ALA A 299 -46.61 -24.54 56.79
C ALA A 299 -46.62 -23.98 58.22
N THR A 300 -45.92 -22.87 58.45
CA THR A 300 -45.88 -22.19 59.76
C THR A 300 -47.24 -21.63 60.14
N SER A 301 -47.97 -21.03 59.21
CA SER A 301 -49.34 -20.58 59.41
C SER A 301 -50.27 -21.73 59.75
N ALA A 302 -50.15 -22.88 59.06
CA ALA A 302 -50.90 -24.08 59.38
C ALA A 302 -50.51 -24.65 60.76
N ALA A 303 -49.24 -24.59 61.15
CA ALA A 303 -48.77 -25.00 62.47
C ALA A 303 -49.37 -24.10 63.57
N TYR A 304 -49.36 -22.78 63.40
CA TYR A 304 -50.02 -21.86 64.31
C TYR A 304 -51.53 -22.03 64.34
N ALA A 305 -52.17 -22.30 63.20
CA ALA A 305 -53.60 -22.58 63.14
C ALA A 305 -53.94 -23.88 63.90
N GLY A 306 -53.14 -24.94 63.74
CA GLY A 306 -53.27 -26.18 64.50
C GLY A 306 -53.07 -25.97 66.00
N LEU A 307 -52.11 -25.14 66.40
CA LEU A 307 -51.90 -24.73 67.80
C LEU A 307 -53.10 -23.94 68.34
N ALA A 308 -53.60 -22.97 67.58
CA ALA A 308 -54.74 -22.15 67.95
C ALA A 308 -56.01 -23.01 68.07
N ALA A 309 -56.25 -23.94 67.15
CA ALA A 309 -57.36 -24.88 67.19
C ALA A 309 -57.28 -25.81 68.41
N ASN A 310 -56.09 -26.34 68.74
CA ASN A 310 -55.92 -27.20 69.92
C ASN A 310 -56.03 -26.43 71.24
N THR A 311 -55.69 -25.14 71.27
CA THR A 311 -55.81 -24.32 72.49
C THR A 311 -57.15 -23.57 72.56
N ALA A 312 -57.97 -23.62 71.51
CA ALA A 312 -59.32 -23.05 71.47
C ALA A 312 -60.33 -24.04 72.07
N GLY A 313 -61.03 -23.63 73.13
CA GLY A 313 -62.09 -24.42 73.76
C GLY A 313 -61.65 -25.35 74.90
N LEU A 314 -60.35 -25.45 75.20
CA LEU A 314 -59.87 -26.18 76.36
C LEU A 314 -60.22 -25.44 77.67
N GLY A 315 -60.86 -26.13 78.60
CA GLY A 315 -61.16 -25.61 79.93
C GLY A 315 -59.91 -25.53 80.81
N GLY A 316 -59.52 -24.32 81.22
CA GLY A 316 -58.38 -24.09 82.13
C GLY A 316 -57.86 -22.66 82.08
N ALA A 317 -57.18 -22.21 83.13
CA ALA A 317 -56.58 -20.86 83.17
C ALA A 317 -55.28 -20.76 82.33
N ASN A 318 -54.61 -21.89 82.09
CA ASN A 318 -53.32 -21.99 81.41
C ASN A 318 -53.35 -23.16 80.42
N ASN A 319 -52.96 -22.94 79.17
CA ASN A 319 -52.94 -23.96 78.13
C ASN A 319 -51.61 -23.88 77.37
N ILE A 320 -51.03 -25.03 77.06
CA ILE A 320 -49.91 -25.16 76.13
C ILE A 320 -50.40 -25.95 74.93
N GLY A 321 -50.11 -25.44 73.75
CA GLY A 321 -50.43 -26.10 72.48
C GLY A 321 -49.19 -26.31 71.65
N VAL A 322 -49.19 -27.41 70.92
CA VAL A 322 -48.22 -27.69 69.87
C VAL A 322 -49.00 -27.89 68.59
N GLY A 323 -48.56 -27.27 67.50
CA GLY A 323 -49.13 -27.45 66.19
C GLY A 323 -48.04 -27.80 65.18
N ILE A 324 -48.37 -28.68 64.25
CA ILE A 324 -47.50 -29.06 63.14
C ILE A 324 -48.23 -28.69 61.86
N GLY A 325 -47.52 -28.05 60.94
CA GLY A 325 -48.05 -27.70 59.63
C GLY A 325 -47.12 -28.18 58.53
N SER A 326 -47.69 -28.45 57.36
CA SER A 326 -46.97 -28.90 56.17
C SER A 326 -47.58 -28.22 54.95
N GLN A 327 -46.73 -27.72 54.05
CA GLN A 327 -47.15 -27.09 52.79
C GLN A 327 -45.99 -27.16 51.78
N GLY A 328 -46.29 -27.53 50.53
CA GLY A 328 -45.28 -27.57 49.45
C GLY A 328 -44.04 -28.42 49.74
N GLY A 329 -44.16 -29.45 50.58
CA GLY A 329 -43.04 -30.28 51.02
C GLY A 329 -42.17 -29.67 52.14
N GLN A 330 -42.49 -28.47 52.62
CA GLN A 330 -41.92 -27.85 53.82
C GLN A 330 -42.76 -28.17 55.06
N GLN A 331 -42.10 -28.30 56.21
CA GLN A 331 -42.75 -28.61 57.49
C GLN A 331 -42.40 -27.54 58.54
N ALA A 332 -43.35 -27.26 59.42
CA ALA A 332 -43.20 -26.31 60.51
C ALA A 332 -43.76 -26.87 61.83
N LEU A 333 -43.10 -26.51 62.92
CA LEU A 333 -43.52 -26.85 64.28
C LEU A 333 -43.73 -25.55 65.06
N ALA A 334 -44.93 -25.38 65.63
CA ALA A 334 -45.30 -24.27 66.48
C ALA A 334 -45.58 -24.74 67.90
N ILE A 335 -45.09 -23.99 68.89
CA ILE A 335 -45.35 -24.22 70.31
C ILE A 335 -45.81 -22.91 70.91
N GLY A 336 -46.85 -22.95 71.73
CA GLY A 336 -47.38 -21.74 72.32
C GLY A 336 -48.12 -21.98 73.61
N TYR A 337 -48.23 -20.89 74.34
CA TYR A 337 -48.85 -20.80 75.63
C TYR A 337 -49.96 -19.77 75.59
N ARG A 338 -51.12 -20.15 76.09
CA ARG A 338 -52.30 -19.30 76.23
C ARG A 338 -52.70 -19.23 77.69
N ARG A 339 -53.10 -18.05 78.15
CA ARG A 339 -53.64 -17.82 79.48
C ARG A 339 -55.00 -17.13 79.40
N ALA A 340 -56.00 -17.71 80.03
CA ALA A 340 -57.30 -17.07 80.20
C ALA A 340 -57.22 -16.00 81.31
N ILE A 341 -57.78 -14.83 81.05
CA ILE A 341 -57.88 -13.70 81.98
C ILE A 341 -59.37 -13.50 82.28
N GLY A 342 -59.84 -14.12 83.34
CA GLY A 342 -61.27 -14.19 83.67
C GLY A 342 -62.06 -15.12 82.73
N ALA A 343 -63.39 -15.08 82.82
CA ALA A 343 -64.27 -15.97 82.05
C ALA A 343 -64.48 -15.53 80.58
N ARG A 344 -63.95 -14.36 80.20
CA ARG A 344 -64.29 -13.68 78.93
C ARG A 344 -63.09 -13.16 78.14
N ALA A 345 -61.86 -13.22 78.66
CA ALA A 345 -60.68 -12.76 77.94
C ALA A 345 -59.56 -13.80 77.96
N SER A 346 -58.66 -13.78 76.97
CA SER A 346 -57.45 -14.60 76.97
C SER A 346 -56.33 -13.95 76.17
N VAL A 347 -55.09 -14.22 76.57
CA VAL A 347 -53.86 -13.83 75.86
C VAL A 347 -53.08 -15.07 75.46
N SER A 348 -52.41 -15.04 74.32
CA SER A 348 -51.59 -16.14 73.81
C SER A 348 -50.27 -15.63 73.26
N LEU A 349 -49.22 -16.43 73.44
CA LEU A 349 -47.89 -16.23 72.88
C LEU A 349 -47.41 -17.57 72.32
N GLY A 350 -46.91 -17.60 71.09
CA GLY A 350 -46.37 -18.79 70.47
C GLY A 350 -45.12 -18.49 69.65
N GLY A 351 -44.28 -19.48 69.47
CA GLY A 351 -43.15 -19.46 68.55
C GLY A 351 -43.23 -20.65 67.61
N ALA A 352 -42.69 -20.52 66.40
CA ALA A 352 -42.65 -21.59 65.43
C ALA A 352 -41.33 -21.59 64.66
N ILE A 353 -40.92 -22.79 64.24
CA ILE A 353 -39.70 -23.02 63.47
C ILE A 353 -40.03 -23.81 62.20
N ALA A 354 -39.41 -23.42 61.08
CA ALA A 354 -39.57 -24.07 59.78
C ALA A 354 -38.28 -23.96 58.96
N GLY A 355 -37.63 -25.10 58.67
CA GLY A 355 -36.50 -25.16 57.73
C GLY A 355 -35.33 -24.20 57.96
N GLY A 356 -35.05 -23.83 59.21
CA GLY A 356 -33.99 -22.88 59.59
C GLY A 356 -34.48 -21.45 59.89
N GLU A 357 -35.75 -21.15 59.66
CA GLU A 357 -36.39 -19.89 60.04
C GLU A 357 -37.17 -20.05 61.36
N SER A 358 -37.25 -18.96 62.14
CA SER A 358 -38.05 -18.90 63.37
C SER A 358 -38.98 -17.70 63.33
N SER A 359 -40.17 -17.85 63.93
CA SER A 359 -41.17 -16.81 64.03
C SER A 359 -41.80 -16.81 65.41
N VAL A 360 -42.38 -15.69 65.81
CA VAL A 360 -43.12 -15.54 67.07
C VAL A 360 -44.45 -14.87 66.77
N SER A 361 -45.52 -15.32 67.41
CA SER A 361 -46.85 -14.73 67.34
C SER A 361 -47.39 -14.45 68.74
N ALA A 362 -48.14 -13.36 68.89
CA ALA A 362 -48.87 -13.04 70.10
C ALA A 362 -50.29 -12.61 69.73
N GLY A 363 -51.25 -12.89 70.59
CA GLY A 363 -52.66 -12.58 70.34
C GLY A 363 -53.45 -12.38 71.62
N ALA A 364 -54.58 -11.69 71.51
CA ALA A 364 -55.56 -11.54 72.58
C ALA A 364 -56.96 -11.72 72.00
N GLY A 365 -57.85 -12.35 72.77
CA GLY A 365 -59.23 -12.62 72.37
C GLY A 365 -60.19 -12.32 73.50
N PHE A 366 -61.38 -11.87 73.16
CA PHE A 366 -62.46 -11.55 74.09
C PHE A 366 -63.78 -12.13 73.59
N SER A 367 -64.61 -12.67 74.48
CA SER A 367 -65.95 -13.18 74.19
C SER A 367 -66.99 -12.52 75.10
N TRP A 368 -68.15 -12.18 74.53
CA TRP A 368 -69.26 -11.53 75.25
C TRP A 368 -70.55 -12.32 75.12
#